data_AF-A0A927NVN9-F1
#
_entry.id   AF-A0A927NVN9-F1
#
_cell.length_a   1.000
_cell.length_b   1.000
_cell.length_c   1.000
_cell.angle_alpha   90.00
_cell.angle_beta   90.00
_cell.angle_gamma   90.00
#
_symmetry.space_group_name_H-M   'P 1'
#
loop_
_entity.id
_entity.type
_entity.pdbx_description
1 polymer ?
#
loop_
_entity_poly.entity_id
_entity_poly.type
_entity_poly.pdbx_seq_one_letter_code
_entity_poly.pdbx_strand_id
1 'polypeptide(L)'
;MEIQIRKVEKDSELMQRLLNFVENFSWHEVREHTLRQIRNWEYEDWESPFIAMDGEKIIGMATLMKTDYYPLPEIYPWVSTIFVAEEYRGQRISGKLIDFVNAYAKELGFNRTYIPTEHIGLYEKFGYSYLKDIVNYGGDTDRLYKKEI
;
A
#
# COMPACT_ATOMS: atom_id res chain seq x y z
N MET A 1 6.14 -9.42 19.63
CA MET A 1 6.55 -9.31 18.22
C MET A 1 6.96 -7.87 17.97
N GLU A 2 8.20 -7.65 17.54
CA GLU A 2 8.69 -6.31 17.22
C GLU A 2 8.59 -6.12 15.70
N ILE A 3 7.56 -5.40 15.26
CA ILE A 3 7.34 -5.15 13.84
C ILE A 3 8.10 -3.90 13.40
N GLN A 4 8.97 -4.09 12.43
CA GLN A 4 9.72 -3.01 11.80
C GLN A 4 9.14 -2.73 10.42
N ILE A 5 8.89 -1.45 10.13
CA ILE A 5 8.51 -1.01 8.78
C ILE A 5 9.76 -0.46 8.09
N ARG A 6 9.94 -0.81 6.82
CA ARG A 6 11.06 -0.35 5.99
C ARG A 6 10.54 0.09 4.63
N LYS A 7 11.06 1.22 4.14
CA LYS A 7 10.98 1.60 2.74
C LYS A 7 11.91 0.69 1.93
N VAL A 8 11.45 0.22 0.77
CA VAL A 8 12.26 -0.59 -0.14
C VAL A 8 12.89 0.32 -1.18
N GLU A 9 14.18 0.13 -1.43
CA GLU A 9 14.95 0.90 -2.41
C GLU A 9 15.31 0.03 -3.62
N LYS A 10 15.52 0.69 -4.77
CA LYS A 10 15.89 0.03 -6.02
C LYS A 10 17.18 -0.76 -5.85
N ASP A 11 17.24 -1.94 -6.47
CA ASP A 11 18.43 -2.81 -6.49
C ASP A 11 18.91 -3.27 -5.09
N SER A 12 18.06 -3.14 -4.06
CA SER A 12 18.37 -3.55 -2.70
C SER A 12 18.08 -5.04 -2.45
N GLU A 13 18.69 -5.61 -1.40
CA GLU A 13 18.35 -6.96 -0.92
C GLU A 13 16.86 -7.06 -0.53
N LEU A 14 16.31 -5.98 0.05
CA LEU A 14 14.89 -5.91 0.42
C LEU A 14 13.98 -5.99 -0.81
N MET A 15 14.38 -5.44 -1.96
CA MET A 15 13.63 -5.59 -3.20
C MET A 15 13.56 -7.06 -3.65
N GLN A 16 14.67 -7.80 -3.58
CA GLN A 16 14.69 -9.24 -3.92
C GLN A 16 13.81 -10.06 -2.96
N ARG A 17 13.86 -9.72 -1.66
CA ARG A 17 13.00 -10.38 -0.65
C ARG A 17 11.53 -10.04 -0.84
N LEU A 18 11.21 -8.81 -1.23
CA LEU A 18 9.85 -8.40 -1.56
C LEU A 18 9.33 -9.15 -2.79
N LEU A 19 10.14 -9.33 -3.84
CA LEU A 19 9.75 -10.15 -4.99
C LEU A 19 9.38 -11.58 -4.57
N ASN A 20 10.21 -12.23 -3.73
CA ASN A 20 9.91 -13.56 -3.21
C ASN A 20 8.62 -13.58 -2.38
N PHE A 21 8.40 -12.56 -1.55
CA PHE A 21 7.18 -12.43 -0.75
C PHE A 21 5.93 -12.35 -1.64
N VAL A 22 5.93 -11.48 -2.65
CA VAL A 22 4.79 -11.28 -3.56
C VAL A 22 4.53 -12.53 -4.41
N GLU A 23 5.58 -13.26 -4.81
CA GLU A 23 5.44 -14.53 -5.55
C GLU A 23 4.58 -15.56 -4.79
N ASN A 24 4.56 -15.48 -3.46
CA ASN A 24 3.94 -16.46 -2.58
C ASN A 24 2.68 -15.95 -1.84
N PHE A 25 2.28 -14.69 -1.99
CA PHE A 25 1.15 -14.14 -1.23
C PHE A 25 -0.24 -14.61 -1.75
N SER A 26 -1.31 -14.51 -0.95
CA SER A 26 -2.62 -15.08 -1.32
C SER A 26 -3.44 -14.24 -2.32
N TRP A 27 -2.95 -13.07 -2.74
CA TRP A 27 -3.62 -12.21 -3.72
C TRP A 27 -3.26 -12.59 -5.16
N HIS A 28 -3.89 -13.67 -5.67
CA HIS A 28 -3.56 -14.24 -6.99
C HIS A 28 -3.77 -13.27 -8.17
N GLU A 29 -4.88 -12.53 -8.19
CA GLU A 29 -5.29 -11.71 -9.35
C GLU A 29 -4.34 -10.54 -9.62
N VAL A 30 -3.78 -9.94 -8.58
CA VAL A 30 -2.86 -8.79 -8.68
C VAL A 30 -1.39 -9.21 -8.61
N ARG A 31 -1.10 -10.50 -8.44
CA ARG A 31 0.26 -11.02 -8.22
C ARG A 31 1.23 -10.66 -9.33
N GLU A 32 0.91 -11.06 -10.56
CA GLU A 32 1.78 -10.88 -11.72
C GLU A 32 2.03 -9.40 -12.00
N HIS A 33 0.99 -8.58 -11.86
CA HIS A 33 1.11 -7.14 -12.00
C HIS A 33 2.03 -6.55 -10.93
N THR A 34 1.85 -6.92 -9.65
CA THR A 34 2.68 -6.45 -8.53
C THR A 34 4.14 -6.89 -8.70
N LEU A 35 4.37 -8.15 -9.09
CA LEU A 35 5.71 -8.67 -9.40
C LEU A 35 6.38 -7.88 -10.52
N ARG A 36 5.65 -7.62 -11.61
CA ARG A 36 6.15 -6.83 -12.74
C ARG A 36 6.52 -5.42 -12.29
N GLN A 37 5.63 -4.74 -11.55
CA GLN A 37 5.85 -3.38 -11.06
C GLN A 37 7.12 -3.30 -10.20
N ILE A 38 7.31 -4.25 -9.27
CA ILE A 38 8.51 -4.32 -8.43
C ILE A 38 9.74 -4.64 -9.27
N ARG A 39 9.69 -5.69 -10.10
CA ARG A 39 10.83 -6.20 -10.89
C ARG A 39 11.36 -5.15 -11.86
N ASN A 40 10.47 -4.43 -12.53
CA ASN A 40 10.83 -3.37 -13.47
C ASN A 40 11.13 -2.04 -12.80
N TRP A 41 10.89 -1.94 -11.48
CA TRP A 41 10.94 -0.69 -10.73
C TRP A 41 10.08 0.41 -11.37
N GLU A 42 8.80 0.10 -11.57
CA GLU A 42 7.78 1.04 -12.04
C GLU A 42 7.32 1.94 -10.87
N TYR A 43 8.28 2.68 -10.31
CA TYR A 43 8.12 3.70 -9.27
C TYR A 43 8.97 4.91 -9.64
N GLU A 44 8.36 6.10 -9.60
CA GLU A 44 9.01 7.36 -9.96
C GLU A 44 9.03 8.35 -8.79
N ASP A 45 10.06 9.21 -8.74
CA ASP A 45 10.19 10.31 -7.80
C ASP A 45 10.10 9.85 -6.32
N TRP A 46 8.94 10.04 -5.68
CA TRP A 46 8.69 9.69 -4.29
C TRP A 46 7.95 8.37 -4.10
N GLU A 47 7.48 7.74 -5.18
CA GLU A 47 6.76 6.48 -5.11
C GLU A 47 7.64 5.35 -4.56
N SER A 48 7.07 4.48 -3.74
CA SER A 48 7.85 3.39 -3.15
C SER A 48 6.98 2.28 -2.55
N PRO A 49 7.45 1.03 -2.57
CA PRO A 49 6.93 -0.02 -1.71
C PRO A 49 7.52 0.05 -0.30
N PHE A 50 6.68 -0.28 0.68
CA PHE A 50 7.01 -0.37 2.09
C PHE A 50 6.66 -1.77 2.59
N ILE A 51 7.50 -2.32 3.46
CA ILE A 51 7.35 -3.68 3.96
C ILE A 51 7.27 -3.69 5.49
N ALA A 52 6.44 -4.58 6.02
CA ALA A 52 6.42 -4.94 7.43
C ALA A 52 7.26 -6.20 7.64
N MET A 53 8.14 -6.17 8.65
CA MET A 53 9.06 -7.25 8.95
C MET A 53 8.90 -7.73 10.40
N ASP A 54 8.91 -9.05 10.59
CA ASP A 54 9.12 -9.72 11.88
C ASP A 54 10.46 -10.46 11.83
N GLY A 55 11.48 -9.87 12.46
CA GLY A 55 12.87 -10.26 12.25
C GLY A 55 13.26 -10.15 10.78
N GLU A 56 13.61 -11.28 10.16
CA GLU A 56 13.97 -11.36 8.74
C GLU A 56 12.78 -11.73 7.83
N LYS A 57 11.58 -11.97 8.36
CA LYS A 57 10.44 -12.35 7.53
C LYS A 57 9.65 -11.11 7.11
N ILE A 58 9.40 -10.95 5.82
CA ILE A 58 8.39 -9.99 5.33
C ILE A 58 7.01 -10.58 5.61
N ILE A 59 6.15 -9.81 6.26
CA ILE A 59 4.81 -10.25 6.69
C ILE A 59 3.69 -9.35 6.16
N GLY A 60 4.04 -8.31 5.41
CA GLY A 60 3.08 -7.40 4.80
C GLY A 60 3.75 -6.32 3.98
N MET A 61 2.96 -5.64 3.16
CA MET A 61 3.41 -4.54 2.33
C MET A 61 2.32 -3.48 2.15
N ALA A 62 2.73 -2.30 1.73
CA ALA A 62 1.90 -1.22 1.20
C ALA A 62 2.73 -0.44 0.17
N THR A 63 2.09 0.32 -0.71
CA THR A 63 2.76 1.23 -1.64
C THR A 63 2.23 2.66 -1.44
N LEU A 64 3.08 3.65 -1.72
CA LEU A 64 2.65 5.02 -1.95
C LEU A 64 2.84 5.33 -3.43
N MET A 65 1.75 5.66 -4.13
CA MET A 65 1.73 5.84 -5.59
C MET A 65 1.09 7.16 -5.99
N LYS A 66 1.48 7.68 -7.15
CA LYS A 66 0.84 8.82 -7.83
C LYS A 66 -0.39 8.39 -8.60
N THR A 67 -0.35 7.23 -9.23
CA THR A 67 -1.46 6.65 -9.98
C THR A 67 -1.88 5.31 -9.38
N ASP A 68 -3.15 4.98 -9.50
CA ASP A 68 -3.73 3.69 -9.12
C ASP A 68 -4.69 3.22 -10.24
N TYR A 69 -5.40 2.12 -10.05
CA TYR A 69 -6.32 1.50 -11.02
C TYR A 69 -7.62 2.31 -11.28
N TYR A 70 -7.56 3.64 -11.13
CA TYR A 70 -8.68 4.55 -11.29
C TYR A 70 -8.32 5.72 -12.23
N PRO A 71 -9.24 6.14 -13.11
CA PRO A 71 -9.04 7.27 -14.03
C PRO A 71 -9.20 8.62 -13.32
N LEU A 72 -8.43 8.87 -12.26
CA LEU A 72 -8.53 10.05 -11.39
C LEU A 72 -7.15 10.74 -11.22
N PRO A 73 -6.67 11.47 -12.25
CA PRO A 73 -5.33 12.06 -12.24
C PRO A 73 -5.11 13.14 -11.16
N GLU A 74 -6.18 13.73 -10.63
CA GLU A 74 -6.14 14.76 -9.59
C GLU A 74 -6.11 14.20 -8.15
N ILE A 75 -6.32 12.90 -7.98
CA ILE A 75 -6.31 12.23 -6.68
C ILE A 75 -4.97 11.56 -6.50
N TYR A 76 -4.15 12.07 -5.57
CA TYR A 76 -2.87 11.49 -5.16
C TYR A 76 -2.39 12.18 -3.87
N PRO A 77 -1.48 11.56 -3.10
CA PRO A 77 -0.95 10.20 -3.27
C PRO A 77 -1.90 9.10 -2.76
N TRP A 78 -1.83 7.94 -3.39
CA TRP A 78 -2.57 6.73 -3.05
C TRP A 78 -1.75 5.85 -2.10
N VAL A 79 -2.38 5.36 -1.03
CA VAL A 79 -1.85 4.25 -0.23
C VAL A 79 -2.50 2.98 -0.74
N SER A 80 -1.73 2.17 -1.47
CA SER A 80 -2.26 1.05 -2.24
C SER A 80 -1.55 -0.26 -1.86
N THR A 81 -2.02 -1.37 -2.44
CA THR A 81 -1.42 -2.71 -2.25
C THR A 81 -1.17 -3.05 -0.77
N ILE A 82 -2.12 -2.68 0.11
CA ILE A 82 -2.03 -2.93 1.55
C ILE A 82 -2.35 -4.40 1.81
N PHE A 83 -1.31 -5.21 1.97
CA PHE A 83 -1.42 -6.64 2.19
C PHE A 83 -0.72 -7.06 3.49
N VAL A 84 -1.33 -7.97 4.24
CA VAL A 84 -0.74 -8.63 5.40
C VAL A 84 -0.93 -10.14 5.25
N ALA A 85 0.17 -10.88 5.42
CA ALA A 85 0.18 -12.34 5.39
C ALA A 85 -0.83 -12.90 6.40
N GLU A 86 -1.55 -13.95 6.00
CA GLU A 86 -2.79 -14.34 6.67
C GLU A 86 -2.57 -14.75 8.13
N GLU A 87 -1.47 -15.44 8.39
CA GLU A 87 -1.06 -15.88 9.72
C GLU A 87 -0.64 -14.73 10.66
N TYR A 88 -0.45 -13.52 10.11
CA TYR A 88 -0.11 -12.31 10.86
C TYR A 88 -1.28 -11.31 10.97
N ARG A 89 -2.45 -11.61 10.39
CA ARG A 89 -3.63 -10.73 10.48
C ARG A 89 -4.16 -10.62 11.92
N GLY A 90 -4.95 -9.59 12.19
CA GLY A 90 -5.46 -9.30 13.54
C GLY A 90 -4.46 -8.62 14.48
N GLN A 91 -3.21 -8.41 14.06
CA GLN A 91 -2.14 -7.83 14.88
C GLN A 91 -1.87 -6.34 14.59
N ARG A 92 -2.83 -5.66 13.94
CA ARG A 92 -2.76 -4.23 13.55
C ARG A 92 -1.57 -3.85 12.66
N ILE A 93 -1.02 -4.81 11.91
CA ILE A 93 0.13 -4.57 11.01
C ILE A 93 -0.24 -3.62 9.87
N SER A 94 -1.43 -3.75 9.28
CA SER A 94 -1.92 -2.80 8.26
C SER A 94 -1.93 -1.37 8.78
N GLY A 95 -2.36 -1.15 10.03
CA GLY A 95 -2.29 0.16 10.68
C GLY A 95 -0.86 0.70 10.76
N LYS A 96 0.11 -0.13 11.16
CA LYS A 96 1.54 0.26 11.20
C LYS A 96 2.09 0.64 9.82
N LEU A 97 1.74 -0.13 8.78
CA LEU A 97 2.10 0.19 7.40
C LEU A 97 1.50 1.53 6.97
N ILE A 98 0.19 1.70 7.17
CA ILE A 98 -0.53 2.92 6.81
C ILE A 98 0.02 4.14 7.54
N ASP A 99 0.31 4.04 8.83
CA ASP A 99 0.87 5.15 9.60
C ASP A 99 2.27 5.53 9.11
N PHE A 100 3.13 4.54 8.80
CA PHE A 100 4.46 4.79 8.26
C PHE A 100 4.38 5.46 6.88
N VAL A 101 3.52 4.95 6.00
CA VAL A 101 3.32 5.51 4.65
C VAL A 101 2.78 6.93 4.72
N ASN A 102 1.84 7.21 5.63
CA ASN A 102 1.33 8.57 5.87
C ASN A 102 2.40 9.51 6.41
N ALA A 103 3.26 9.05 7.32
CA ALA A 103 4.37 9.85 7.82
C ALA A 103 5.36 10.21 6.70
N TYR A 104 5.72 9.23 5.86
CA TYR A 104 6.55 9.47 4.68
C TYR A 104 5.89 10.44 3.69
N ALA A 105 4.60 10.28 3.38
CA ALA A 105 3.87 11.22 2.54
C ALA A 105 3.88 12.65 3.11
N LYS A 106 3.77 12.79 4.43
CA LYS A 106 3.83 14.09 5.11
C LYS A 106 5.21 14.74 5.00
N GLU A 107 6.28 13.96 5.15
CA GLU A 107 7.66 14.43 4.98
C GLU A 107 7.92 14.98 3.56
N LEU A 108 7.22 14.45 2.57
CA LEU A 108 7.25 14.94 1.18
C LEU A 108 6.40 16.20 0.95
N GLY A 109 5.69 16.68 1.97
CA GLY A 109 4.84 17.88 1.89
C GLY A 109 3.41 17.62 1.46
N PHE A 110 2.97 16.36 1.37
CA PHE A 110 1.55 16.06 1.16
C PHE A 110 0.76 16.29 2.45
N ASN A 111 -0.42 16.90 2.32
CA ASN A 111 -1.33 17.15 3.44
C ASN A 111 -2.41 16.07 3.59
N ARG A 112 -2.50 15.13 2.65
CA ARG A 112 -3.51 14.07 2.62
C ARG A 112 -3.05 12.85 1.84
N THR A 113 -3.68 11.71 2.10
CA THR A 113 -3.58 10.49 1.31
C THR A 113 -4.95 9.88 1.05
N TYR A 114 -5.01 8.96 0.08
CA TYR A 114 -6.24 8.32 -0.35
C TYR A 114 -6.11 6.79 -0.36
N ILE A 115 -7.20 6.10 -0.01
CA ILE A 115 -7.31 4.63 -0.07
C ILE A 115 -8.63 4.27 -0.77
N PRO A 116 -8.60 3.52 -1.87
CA PRO A 116 -9.79 2.90 -2.44
C PRO A 116 -10.07 1.56 -1.75
N THR A 117 -11.35 1.25 -1.50
CA THR A 117 -11.74 -0.04 -0.93
C THR A 117 -13.23 -0.36 -1.11
N GLU A 118 -13.58 -1.63 -1.14
CA GLU A 118 -14.95 -2.10 -0.96
C GLU A 118 -15.39 -2.16 0.53
N HIS A 119 -14.44 -2.05 1.47
CA HIS A 119 -14.69 -2.23 2.89
C HIS A 119 -15.29 -0.98 3.56
N ILE A 120 -16.18 -1.21 4.53
CA ILE A 120 -16.73 -0.19 5.42
C ILE A 120 -16.29 -0.51 6.86
N GLY A 121 -15.79 0.50 7.58
CA GLY A 121 -15.33 0.39 8.96
C GLY A 121 -13.90 -0.10 9.16
N LEU A 122 -13.15 -0.38 8.08
CA LEU A 122 -11.75 -0.81 8.18
C LEU A 122 -10.80 0.38 8.32
N TYR A 123 -10.81 1.30 7.36
CA TYR A 123 -9.85 2.40 7.31
C TYR A 123 -10.23 3.59 8.18
N GLU A 124 -11.50 3.68 8.57
CA GLU A 124 -12.00 4.64 9.55
C GLU A 124 -11.33 4.48 10.90
N LYS A 125 -10.96 3.25 11.26
CA LYS A 125 -10.16 2.95 12.47
C LYS A 125 -8.76 3.54 12.43
N PHE A 126 -8.28 3.92 11.24
CA PHE A 126 -6.97 4.55 11.01
C PHE A 126 -7.09 6.04 10.68
N GLY A 127 -8.27 6.64 10.88
CA GLY A 127 -8.51 8.08 10.70
C GLY A 127 -8.87 8.49 9.27
N TYR A 128 -9.14 7.54 8.38
CA TYR A 128 -9.69 7.86 7.06
C TYR A 128 -11.19 8.14 7.15
N SER A 129 -11.68 9.02 6.28
CA SER A 129 -13.10 9.33 6.13
C SER A 129 -13.54 9.06 4.69
N TYR A 130 -14.76 8.53 4.53
CA TYR A 130 -15.37 8.34 3.22
C TYR A 130 -15.44 9.68 2.47
N LEU A 131 -15.06 9.69 1.20
CA LEU A 131 -15.09 10.86 0.33
C LEU A 131 -16.18 10.74 -0.74
N LYS A 132 -16.14 9.68 -1.54
CA LYS A 132 -17.09 9.42 -2.63
C LYS A 132 -16.92 8.00 -3.16
N ASP A 133 -17.88 7.53 -3.93
CA ASP A 133 -17.71 6.33 -4.75
C ASP A 133 -16.89 6.68 -6.01
N ILE A 134 -16.07 5.73 -6.47
CA ILE A 134 -15.18 5.86 -7.62
C ILE A 134 -15.30 4.60 -8.49
N VAL A 135 -15.11 4.75 -9.80
CA VAL A 135 -15.18 3.65 -10.75
C VAL A 135 -13.78 3.34 -11.25
N ASN A 136 -13.38 2.08 -11.17
CA ASN A 136 -12.07 1.62 -11.64
C ASN A 136 -12.06 1.41 -13.17
N TYR A 137 -10.88 1.14 -13.76
CA TYR A 137 -10.79 0.88 -15.21
C TYR A 137 -11.55 -0.37 -15.68
N GLY A 138 -11.88 -1.29 -14.78
CA GLY A 138 -12.71 -2.47 -15.04
C GLY A 138 -14.22 -2.20 -15.01
N GLY A 139 -14.64 -1.03 -14.53
CA GLY A 139 -16.04 -0.63 -14.40
C GLY A 139 -16.67 -0.95 -13.04
N ASP A 140 -15.94 -1.55 -12.12
CA ASP A 140 -16.43 -1.79 -10.75
C ASP A 140 -16.36 -0.52 -9.91
N THR A 141 -17.24 -0.45 -8.91
CA THR A 141 -17.36 0.71 -8.02
C THR A 141 -16.75 0.40 -6.66
N ASP A 142 -15.79 1.24 -6.27
CA ASP A 142 -15.16 1.24 -4.95
C ASP A 142 -15.51 2.50 -4.17
N ARG A 143 -15.26 2.47 -2.86
CA ARG A 143 -15.34 3.64 -2.00
C ARG A 143 -13.97 4.28 -1.87
N LEU A 144 -13.87 5.56 -2.19
CA LEU A 144 -12.68 6.36 -1.95
C LEU A 144 -12.72 6.92 -0.53
N TYR A 145 -11.68 6.63 0.23
CA TYR A 145 -11.44 7.18 1.54
C TYR A 145 -10.26 8.15 1.52
N LYS A 146 -10.30 9.18 2.37
CA LYS A 146 -9.29 10.23 2.49
C LYS A 146 -8.89 10.43 3.95
N LYS A 147 -7.60 10.68 4.20
CA LYS A 147 -7.08 11.13 5.50
C LYS A 147 -6.25 12.39 5.31
N GLU A 148 -6.46 13.40 6.15
CA GLU A 148 -5.52 14.52 6.28
C GLU A 148 -4.37 14.08 7.22
N ILE A 149 -3.12 14.40 6.88
CA ILE A 149 -1.91 13.85 7.53
C ILE A 149 -0.98 14.92 8.10
#